data_AF-A0A354UQH5-F1
#
_entry.id   AF-A0A354UQH5-F1
#
_cell.length_a   1.000
_cell.length_b   1.000
_cell.length_c   1.000
_cell.angle_alpha   90.00
_cell.angle_beta   90.00
_cell.angle_gamma   90.00
#
_symmetry.space_group_name_H-M   'P 1'
#
loop_
_entity.id
_entity.type
_entity.pdbx_description
1 polymer ?
#
loop_
_entity_poly.entity_id
_entity_poly.type
_entity_poly.pdbx_seq_one_letter_code
_entity_poly.pdbx_strand_id
1 'polypeptide(L)'
;MIDFNSKKFSFIPSTKDKKEACAAYENDLRRKLEREKDDKFFIGAKLLDFYHSQTYAAAEDIVKLSPLEFKERFGSDKLLGAGNGWSGYFFAFCLDRLNLDRSTVSRLMNVVDEFGDGFRAYKDEWKKFSWSQLVELLPLLPFDRKPIQPDWSIKKIRDYKKSLKAKKATPELPIAEEEDESKNKYVRFEKWTRPQLCKKIVELEEELANACEQIEEYKAKEKKAIEEQAAEAFSLPKIGKSKKLKAIV
;
A
#
# COMPACT_ATOMS: atom_id res chain seq x y z
N MET A 1 -3.96 -3.84 -0.44
CA MET A 1 -4.68 -2.82 -1.24
C MET A 1 -3.72 -2.07 -2.13
N ILE A 2 -4.08 -1.99 -3.41
CA ILE A 2 -3.27 -1.46 -4.50
C ILE A 2 -3.08 0.06 -4.35
N ASP A 3 -1.82 0.49 -4.37
CA ASP A 3 -1.49 1.90 -4.54
C ASP A 3 -1.56 2.29 -6.03
N PHE A 4 -2.68 2.91 -6.41
CA PHE A 4 -2.92 3.39 -7.77
C PHE A 4 -2.08 4.63 -8.15
N ASN A 5 -1.33 5.23 -7.23
CA ASN A 5 -0.44 6.36 -7.53
C ASN A 5 1.01 5.93 -7.79
N SER A 6 1.37 4.68 -7.50
CA SER A 6 2.72 4.14 -7.68
C SER A 6 3.31 4.34 -9.08
N LYS A 7 2.47 4.36 -10.13
CA LYS A 7 2.86 4.51 -11.55
C LYS A 7 2.55 5.89 -12.15
N LYS A 8 2.21 6.87 -11.31
CA LYS A 8 1.70 8.18 -11.73
C LYS A 8 2.61 8.93 -12.71
N PHE A 9 3.93 8.76 -12.59
CA PHE A 9 4.92 9.44 -13.44
C PHE A 9 5.60 8.50 -14.44
N SER A 10 5.16 7.24 -14.53
CA SER A 10 5.76 6.26 -15.43
C SER A 10 5.41 6.59 -16.88
N PHE A 11 6.44 6.59 -17.75
CA PHE A 11 6.28 6.71 -19.19
C PHE A 11 6.60 5.39 -19.86
N ILE A 12 5.64 4.84 -20.60
CA ILE A 12 5.75 3.58 -21.32
C ILE A 12 5.70 3.87 -22.82
N PRO A 13 6.76 3.52 -23.57
CA PRO A 13 6.76 3.69 -25.02
C PRO A 13 5.62 2.91 -25.69
N SER A 14 4.97 3.55 -26.66
CA SER A 14 3.92 2.94 -27.45
C SER A 14 4.52 2.14 -28.60
N THR A 15 4.84 0.87 -28.37
CA THR A 15 5.34 -0.05 -29.39
C THR A 15 4.20 -0.82 -30.07
N LYS A 16 4.46 -1.40 -31.26
CA LYS A 16 3.50 -2.26 -31.96
C LYS A 16 3.00 -3.39 -31.05
N ASP A 17 3.92 -4.11 -30.40
CA ASP A 17 3.60 -5.22 -29.50
C ASP A 17 2.72 -4.77 -28.32
N LYS A 18 2.95 -3.57 -27.77
CA LYS A 18 2.13 -3.02 -26.68
C LYS A 18 0.72 -2.66 -27.14
N LYS A 19 0.56 -2.15 -28.37
CA LYS A 19 -0.75 -1.87 -28.97
C LYS A 19 -1.53 -3.17 -29.21
N GLU A 20 -0.87 -4.18 -29.77
CA GLU A 20 -1.45 -5.50 -30.00
C GLU A 20 -1.85 -6.16 -28.67
N ALA A 21 -0.98 -6.09 -27.65
CA ALA A 21 -1.30 -6.59 -26.31
C ALA A 21 -2.48 -5.83 -25.67
N CYS A 22 -2.54 -4.50 -25.81
CA CYS A 22 -3.67 -3.70 -25.29
C CYS A 22 -4.99 -4.12 -25.94
N ALA A 23 -5.01 -4.29 -27.26
CA ALA A 23 -6.20 -4.75 -27.99
C ALA A 23 -6.58 -6.19 -27.60
N ALA A 24 -5.60 -7.07 -27.37
CA ALA A 24 -5.83 -8.42 -26.88
C ALA A 24 -6.48 -8.42 -25.48
N TYR A 25 -5.99 -7.58 -24.56
CA TYR A 25 -6.62 -7.40 -23.24
C TYR A 25 -8.04 -6.86 -23.36
N GLU A 26 -8.28 -5.85 -24.20
CA GLU A 26 -9.61 -5.30 -24.43
C GLU A 26 -10.60 -6.37 -24.88
N ASN A 27 -10.21 -7.16 -25.89
CA ASN A 27 -11.06 -8.20 -26.46
C ASN A 27 -11.31 -9.36 -25.48
N ASP A 28 -10.29 -9.80 -24.73
CA ASP A 28 -10.45 -10.85 -23.71
C ASP A 28 -11.39 -10.37 -22.59
N LEU A 29 -11.18 -9.15 -22.07
CA LEU A 29 -12.02 -8.58 -21.02
C LEU A 29 -13.46 -8.36 -21.49
N ARG A 30 -13.69 -7.84 -22.69
CA ARG A 30 -15.04 -7.69 -23.26
C ARG A 30 -15.77 -9.03 -23.36
N ARG A 31 -15.12 -10.02 -23.95
CA ARG A 31 -15.69 -11.37 -24.10
C ARG A 31 -16.08 -11.97 -22.75
N LYS A 32 -15.24 -11.80 -21.72
CA LYS A 32 -15.53 -12.29 -20.37
C LYS A 32 -16.66 -11.54 -19.70
N LEU A 33 -16.70 -10.22 -19.84
CA LEU A 33 -17.81 -9.41 -19.32
C LEU A 33 -19.15 -9.77 -19.98
N GLU A 34 -19.14 -10.19 -21.25
CA GLU A 34 -20.33 -10.64 -21.96
C GLU A 34 -20.78 -12.06 -21.54
N ARG A 35 -19.84 -13.00 -21.44
CA ARG A 35 -20.15 -14.44 -21.27
C ARG A 35 -20.16 -14.91 -19.81
N GLU A 36 -19.31 -14.31 -18.98
CA GLU A 36 -18.93 -14.79 -17.64
C GLU A 36 -19.02 -13.66 -16.60
N LYS A 37 -20.01 -12.77 -16.74
CA LYS A 37 -20.18 -11.58 -15.87
C LYS A 37 -20.22 -11.86 -14.36
N ASP A 38 -20.60 -13.07 -13.99
CA ASP A 38 -20.71 -13.49 -12.59
C ASP A 38 -19.36 -13.89 -11.99
N ASP A 39 -18.34 -14.15 -12.83
CA ASP A 39 -17.02 -14.52 -12.39
C ASP A 39 -16.12 -13.31 -12.07
N LYS A 40 -16.51 -12.63 -11.00
CA LYS A 40 -15.88 -11.39 -10.52
C LYS A 40 -14.40 -11.57 -10.16
N PHE A 41 -14.01 -12.77 -9.70
CA PHE A 41 -12.60 -13.04 -9.38
C PHE A 41 -11.74 -13.00 -10.64
N PHE A 42 -12.13 -13.76 -11.67
CA PHE A 42 -11.35 -13.82 -12.89
C PHE A 42 -11.36 -12.50 -13.67
N ILE A 43 -12.47 -11.75 -13.64
CA ILE A 43 -12.51 -10.38 -14.18
C ILE A 43 -11.51 -9.50 -13.41
N GLY A 44 -11.53 -9.52 -12.08
CA GLY A 44 -10.60 -8.76 -11.25
C GLY A 44 -9.13 -9.14 -11.49
N ALA A 45 -8.84 -10.43 -11.68
CA ALA A 45 -7.50 -10.93 -11.94
C ALA A 45 -6.97 -10.43 -13.29
N LYS A 46 -7.82 -10.44 -14.32
CA LYS A 46 -7.46 -9.92 -15.64
C LYS A 46 -7.27 -8.40 -15.64
N LEU A 47 -8.12 -7.66 -14.93
CA LEU A 47 -7.92 -6.21 -14.74
C LEU A 47 -6.61 -5.91 -14.00
N LEU A 48 -6.28 -6.71 -13.00
CA LEU A 48 -5.04 -6.55 -12.22
C LEU A 48 -3.80 -6.85 -13.06
N ASP A 49 -3.81 -7.95 -13.82
CA ASP A 49 -2.75 -8.30 -14.77
C ASP A 49 -2.58 -7.22 -15.86
N PHE A 50 -3.69 -6.73 -16.43
CA PHE A 50 -3.68 -5.64 -17.39
C PHE A 50 -3.07 -4.35 -16.81
N TYR A 51 -3.48 -3.96 -15.60
CA TYR A 51 -2.92 -2.81 -14.90
C TYR A 51 -1.43 -2.98 -14.57
N HIS A 52 -1.00 -4.20 -14.18
CA HIS A 52 0.40 -4.49 -13.89
C HIS A 52 1.27 -4.45 -15.14
N SER A 53 0.79 -4.99 -16.26
CA SER A 53 1.48 -4.99 -17.55
C SER A 53 1.65 -3.60 -18.17
N GLN A 54 0.86 -2.62 -17.74
CA GLN A 54 0.85 -1.24 -18.20
C GLN A 54 0.59 -1.08 -19.71
N THR A 55 0.03 -2.11 -20.36
CA THR A 55 -0.26 -2.11 -21.80
C THR A 55 -1.36 -1.12 -22.16
N TYR A 56 -2.26 -0.77 -21.22
CA TYR A 56 -3.25 0.30 -21.39
C TYR A 56 -2.65 1.65 -21.78
N ALA A 57 -1.37 1.89 -21.46
CA ALA A 57 -0.66 3.12 -21.82
C ALA A 57 -0.48 3.28 -23.35
N ALA A 58 -0.72 2.21 -24.12
CA ALA A 58 -0.72 2.21 -25.58
C ALA A 58 -2.08 2.66 -26.19
N ALA A 59 -3.11 2.90 -25.37
CA ALA A 59 -4.38 3.49 -25.81
C ALA A 59 -4.22 5.00 -26.09
N GLU A 60 -3.54 5.31 -27.19
CA GLU A 60 -3.14 6.67 -27.54
C GLU A 60 -4.31 7.64 -27.70
N ASP A 61 -5.48 7.16 -28.13
CA ASP A 61 -6.69 7.96 -28.28
C ASP A 61 -7.25 8.46 -26.93
N ILE A 62 -6.92 7.80 -25.82
CA ILE A 62 -7.26 8.24 -24.47
C ILE A 62 -6.11 9.06 -23.88
N VAL A 63 -4.87 8.59 -24.03
CA VAL A 63 -3.68 9.23 -23.44
C VAL A 63 -3.42 10.63 -24.02
N LYS A 64 -3.67 10.81 -25.32
CA LYS A 64 -3.41 12.07 -26.04
C LYS A 64 -4.51 13.12 -25.89
N LEU A 65 -5.65 12.79 -25.26
CA LEU A 65 -6.70 13.77 -24.99
C LEU A 65 -6.12 14.96 -24.22
N SER A 66 -6.52 16.17 -24.61
CA SER A 66 -6.24 17.38 -23.84
C SER A 66 -6.90 17.29 -22.45
N PRO A 67 -6.46 18.08 -21.46
CA PRO A 67 -7.09 18.09 -20.15
C PRO A 67 -8.59 18.40 -20.18
N LEU A 68 -9.04 19.26 -21.10
CA LEU A 68 -10.45 19.60 -21.27
C LEU A 68 -11.24 18.42 -21.81
N GLU A 69 -10.80 17.82 -22.92
CA GLU A 69 -11.47 16.65 -23.52
C GLU A 69 -11.52 15.46 -22.54
N PHE A 70 -10.45 15.24 -21.79
CA PHE A 70 -10.40 14.18 -20.79
C PHE A 70 -11.43 14.40 -19.68
N LYS A 71 -11.55 15.65 -19.20
CA LYS A 71 -12.54 16.02 -18.18
C LYS A 71 -13.96 15.90 -18.69
N GLU A 72 -14.23 16.36 -19.92
CA GLU A 72 -15.56 16.26 -20.54
C GLU A 72 -15.98 14.81 -20.73
N ARG A 73 -15.05 13.95 -21.18
CA ARG A 73 -15.35 12.54 -21.45
C ARG A 73 -15.45 11.67 -20.20
N PHE A 74 -14.64 11.93 -19.18
CA PHE A 74 -14.50 11.05 -18.01
C PHE A 74 -14.88 11.69 -16.67
N GLY A 75 -15.28 12.96 -16.65
CA GLY A 75 -15.67 13.67 -15.43
C GLY A 75 -14.55 13.83 -14.40
N SER A 76 -13.28 13.67 -14.81
CA SER A 76 -12.12 13.72 -13.91
C SER A 76 -10.98 14.53 -14.52
N ASP A 77 -10.22 15.24 -13.69
CA ASP A 77 -9.13 16.07 -14.18
C ASP A 77 -7.93 15.22 -14.60
N LYS A 78 -7.43 15.47 -15.81
CA LYS A 78 -6.15 14.93 -16.25
C LYS A 78 -5.04 15.59 -15.46
N LEU A 79 -4.20 14.77 -14.84
CA LEU A 79 -3.18 15.26 -13.93
C LEU A 79 -1.97 15.80 -14.70
N LEU A 80 -1.60 17.05 -14.42
CA LEU A 80 -0.43 17.69 -15.01
C LEU A 80 0.85 16.94 -14.64
N GLY A 81 1.70 16.70 -15.65
CA GLY A 81 2.96 15.97 -15.49
C GLY A 81 2.82 14.46 -15.29
N ALA A 82 1.60 13.90 -15.31
CA ALA A 82 1.41 12.46 -15.22
C ALA A 82 1.89 11.76 -16.51
N GLY A 83 2.65 10.68 -16.33
CA GLY A 83 3.04 9.81 -17.42
C GLY A 83 1.87 8.94 -17.90
N ASN A 84 1.98 8.30 -19.07
CA ASN A 84 0.91 7.45 -19.60
C ASN A 84 0.69 6.14 -18.81
N GLY A 85 1.57 5.82 -17.86
CA GLY A 85 1.35 4.79 -16.85
C GLY A 85 0.42 5.21 -15.71
N TRP A 86 -0.02 6.47 -15.64
CA TRP A 86 -0.94 6.92 -14.61
C TRP A 86 -2.24 6.12 -14.61
N SER A 87 -2.69 5.72 -13.42
CA SER A 87 -3.92 4.93 -13.23
C SER A 87 -5.18 5.64 -13.72
N GLY A 88 -5.19 6.98 -13.83
CA GLY A 88 -6.29 7.71 -14.43
C GLY A 88 -6.57 7.30 -15.88
N TYR A 89 -5.52 7.03 -16.68
CA TYR A 89 -5.71 6.51 -18.04
C TYR A 89 -6.23 5.07 -18.04
N PHE A 90 -5.79 4.24 -17.10
CA PHE A 90 -6.32 2.89 -16.94
C PHE A 90 -7.82 2.90 -16.58
N PHE A 91 -8.24 3.76 -15.64
CA PHE A 91 -9.65 3.90 -15.27
C PHE A 91 -10.49 4.51 -16.40
N ALA A 92 -9.96 5.50 -17.12
CA ALA A 92 -10.59 6.05 -18.31
C ALA A 92 -10.78 4.97 -19.38
N PHE A 93 -9.76 4.13 -19.62
CA PHE A 93 -9.85 2.98 -20.51
C PHE A 93 -10.95 2.00 -20.08
N CYS A 94 -10.98 1.62 -18.81
CA CYS A 94 -11.99 0.68 -18.30
C CYS A 94 -13.41 1.25 -18.43
N LEU A 95 -13.59 2.55 -18.18
CA LEU A 95 -14.88 3.22 -18.35
C LEU A 95 -15.29 3.26 -19.83
N ASP A 96 -14.40 3.74 -20.70
CA ASP A 96 -14.68 3.93 -22.12
C ASP A 96 -14.91 2.62 -22.88
N ARG A 97 -14.06 1.62 -22.63
CA ARG A 97 -14.01 0.39 -23.44
C ARG A 97 -14.81 -0.76 -22.84
N LEU A 98 -14.89 -0.82 -21.52
CA LEU A 98 -15.49 -1.93 -20.78
C LEU A 98 -16.74 -1.52 -20.00
N ASN A 99 -17.10 -0.23 -19.98
CA ASN A 99 -18.21 0.32 -19.20
C ASN A 99 -18.11 -0.01 -17.70
N LEU A 100 -16.89 0.00 -17.17
CA LEU A 100 -16.61 -0.25 -15.74
C LEU A 100 -16.16 1.03 -15.05
N ASP A 101 -16.94 1.47 -14.07
CA ASP A 101 -16.59 2.64 -13.27
C ASP A 101 -15.38 2.36 -12.35
N ARG A 102 -14.69 3.44 -11.95
CA ARG A 102 -13.49 3.39 -11.09
C ARG A 102 -13.71 2.57 -9.82
N SER A 103 -14.86 2.71 -9.16
CA SER A 103 -15.12 2.04 -7.89
C SER A 103 -15.33 0.54 -8.09
N THR A 104 -15.95 0.13 -9.19
CA THR A 104 -16.13 -1.27 -9.58
C THR A 104 -14.79 -1.90 -9.94
N VAL A 105 -13.98 -1.25 -10.78
CA VAL A 105 -12.63 -1.71 -11.15
C VAL A 105 -11.74 -1.86 -9.90
N SER A 106 -11.73 -0.83 -9.04
CA SER A 106 -10.95 -0.84 -7.79
C SER A 106 -11.37 -1.99 -6.87
N ARG A 107 -12.67 -2.23 -6.68
CA ARG A 107 -13.17 -3.34 -5.87
C ARG A 107 -12.76 -4.70 -6.45
N LEU A 108 -12.93 -4.90 -7.75
CA LEU A 108 -12.56 -6.14 -8.43
C LEU A 108 -11.08 -6.47 -8.24
N MET A 109 -10.20 -5.49 -8.50
CA MET A 109 -8.76 -5.68 -8.41
C MET A 109 -8.29 -5.88 -6.96
N ASN A 110 -8.79 -5.08 -6.01
CA ASN A 110 -8.37 -5.18 -4.61
C ASN A 110 -8.80 -6.50 -3.94
N VAL A 111 -9.95 -7.07 -4.31
CA VAL A 111 -10.34 -8.41 -3.79
C VAL A 111 -9.33 -9.46 -4.23
N VAL A 112 -8.88 -9.40 -5.49
CA VAL A 112 -7.87 -10.35 -6.01
C VAL A 112 -6.50 -10.11 -5.39
N ASP A 113 -6.05 -8.86 -5.33
CA ASP A 113 -4.77 -8.48 -4.71
C ASP A 113 -4.66 -8.96 -3.25
N GLU A 114 -5.73 -8.77 -2.48
CA GLU A 114 -5.73 -9.03 -1.04
C GLU A 114 -5.97 -10.51 -0.70
N PHE A 115 -6.97 -11.13 -1.34
CA PHE A 115 -7.50 -12.44 -0.98
C PHE A 115 -7.16 -13.55 -1.99
N GLY A 116 -6.60 -13.20 -3.14
CA GLY A 116 -6.17 -14.12 -4.18
C GLY A 116 -4.83 -14.78 -3.86
N ASP A 117 -4.69 -16.04 -4.28
CA ASP A 117 -3.41 -16.72 -4.45
C ASP A 117 -2.92 -16.47 -5.88
N GLY A 118 -2.38 -15.27 -6.07
CA GLY A 118 -2.09 -14.72 -7.40
C GLY A 118 -3.37 -14.56 -8.25
N PHE A 119 -3.26 -14.86 -9.54
CA PHE A 119 -4.35 -14.66 -10.52
C PHE A 119 -5.24 -15.89 -10.74
N ARG A 120 -5.05 -16.98 -9.98
CA ARG A 120 -5.66 -18.28 -10.29
C ARG A 120 -6.88 -18.61 -9.45
N ALA A 121 -6.82 -18.33 -8.15
CA ALA A 121 -7.88 -18.66 -7.21
C ALA A 121 -7.75 -17.82 -5.93
N TYR A 122 -8.74 -17.91 -5.04
CA TYR A 122 -8.62 -17.43 -3.67
C TYR A 122 -7.63 -18.27 -2.86
N LYS A 123 -6.95 -17.66 -1.88
CA LYS A 123 -6.23 -18.39 -0.84
C LYS A 123 -7.21 -19.28 -0.07
N ASP A 124 -6.74 -20.41 0.45
CA ASP A 124 -7.58 -21.44 1.08
C ASP A 124 -8.50 -20.91 2.19
N GLU A 125 -7.98 -20.01 3.02
CA GLU A 125 -8.72 -19.37 4.11
C GLU A 125 -9.91 -18.50 3.63
N TRP A 126 -9.85 -17.99 2.39
CA TRP A 126 -10.88 -17.10 1.83
C TRP A 126 -11.88 -17.80 0.89
N LYS A 127 -11.60 -19.04 0.45
CA LYS A 127 -12.43 -19.78 -0.53
C LYS A 127 -13.90 -19.96 -0.12
N LYS A 128 -14.17 -20.04 1.18
CA LYS A 128 -15.54 -20.25 1.71
C LYS A 128 -16.34 -18.95 1.81
N PHE A 129 -15.70 -17.78 1.69
CA PHE A 129 -16.37 -16.50 1.74
C PHE A 129 -16.96 -16.15 0.37
N SER A 130 -18.18 -15.63 0.38
CA SER A 130 -18.80 -15.03 -0.80
C SER A 130 -18.10 -13.74 -1.21
N TRP A 131 -18.21 -13.37 -2.49
CA TRP A 131 -17.69 -12.12 -3.03
C TRP A 131 -18.08 -10.90 -2.20
N SER A 132 -19.36 -10.79 -1.84
CA SER A 132 -19.87 -9.65 -1.08
C SER A 132 -19.25 -9.57 0.32
N GLN A 133 -18.98 -10.71 0.96
CA GLN A 133 -18.28 -10.72 2.24
C GLN A 133 -16.85 -10.21 2.06
N LEU A 134 -16.11 -10.70 1.05
CA LEU A 134 -14.74 -10.26 0.77
C LEU A 134 -14.65 -8.75 0.52
N VAL A 135 -15.61 -8.16 -0.21
CA VAL A 135 -15.68 -6.71 -0.41
C VAL A 135 -15.85 -5.97 0.93
N GLU A 136 -16.65 -6.48 1.84
CA GLU A 136 -16.84 -5.88 3.17
C GLU A 136 -15.59 -5.99 4.06
N LEU A 137 -14.71 -6.98 3.80
CA LEU A 137 -13.47 -7.21 4.52
C LEU A 137 -12.30 -6.33 4.05
N LEU A 138 -12.34 -5.80 2.82
CA LEU A 138 -11.27 -4.94 2.26
C LEU A 138 -10.83 -3.80 3.21
N PRO A 139 -11.75 -3.04 3.86
CA PRO A 139 -11.36 -1.93 4.72
C PRO A 139 -10.80 -2.36 6.09
N LEU A 140 -10.86 -3.64 6.43
CA LEU A 140 -10.37 -4.16 7.71
C LEU A 140 -8.89 -4.49 7.63
N LEU A 141 -8.18 -4.31 8.74
CA LEU A 141 -6.82 -4.79 8.90
C LEU A 141 -6.79 -6.32 9.02
N PRO A 142 -5.67 -6.99 8.66
CA PRO A 142 -5.57 -8.45 8.75
C PRO A 142 -5.93 -9.00 10.14
N PHE A 143 -5.55 -8.31 11.22
CA PHE A 143 -5.88 -8.73 12.59
C PHE A 143 -7.39 -8.68 12.87
N ASP A 144 -8.06 -7.62 12.42
CA ASP A 144 -9.51 -7.42 12.61
C ASP A 144 -10.35 -8.43 11.80
N ARG A 145 -9.76 -9.09 10.80
CA ARG A 145 -10.45 -10.10 9.99
C ARG A 145 -10.49 -11.47 10.66
N LYS A 146 -9.55 -11.79 11.55
CA LYS A 146 -9.42 -13.11 12.21
C LYS A 146 -10.70 -13.67 12.85
N PRO A 147 -11.53 -12.87 13.57
CA PRO A 147 -12.73 -13.41 14.21
C PRO A 147 -13.90 -13.62 13.24
N ILE A 148 -13.81 -13.11 12.01
CA ILE A 148 -14.90 -13.15 11.04
C ILE A 148 -14.93 -14.53 10.39
N GLN A 149 -16.12 -15.14 10.37
CA GLN A 149 -16.32 -16.50 9.85
C GLN A 149 -17.13 -16.49 8.54
N PRO A 150 -16.98 -17.51 7.67
CA PRO A 150 -17.68 -17.56 6.37
C PRO A 150 -19.21 -17.63 6.49
N ASP A 151 -19.75 -18.15 7.60
CA ASP A 151 -21.19 -18.24 7.87
C ASP A 151 -21.81 -16.90 8.32
N TRP A 152 -20.98 -15.87 8.59
CA TRP A 152 -21.49 -14.57 9.02
C TRP A 152 -22.22 -13.85 7.88
N SER A 153 -23.43 -13.39 8.16
CA SER A 153 -24.14 -12.51 7.22
C SER A 153 -23.39 -11.18 7.02
N ILE A 154 -23.61 -10.55 5.86
CA ILE A 154 -23.09 -9.21 5.57
C ILE A 154 -23.48 -8.20 6.65
N LYS A 155 -24.70 -8.28 7.18
CA LYS A 155 -25.18 -7.44 8.27
C LYS A 155 -24.31 -7.60 9.52
N LYS A 156 -24.04 -8.86 9.92
CA LYS A 156 -23.18 -9.17 11.07
C LYS A 156 -21.76 -8.64 10.88
N ILE A 157 -21.18 -8.76 9.68
CA ILE A 157 -19.86 -8.19 9.36
C ILE A 157 -19.88 -6.65 9.49
N ARG A 158 -20.91 -5.99 8.96
CA ARG A 158 -21.06 -4.52 9.07
C ARG A 158 -21.23 -4.06 10.52
N ASP A 159 -22.02 -4.77 11.31
CA ASP A 159 -22.23 -4.46 12.73
C ASP A 159 -20.94 -4.67 13.53
N TYR A 160 -20.18 -5.72 13.23
CA TYR A 160 -18.85 -5.93 13.79
C TYR A 160 -17.89 -4.77 13.43
N LYS A 161 -17.85 -4.34 12.16
CA LYS A 161 -17.05 -3.17 11.75
C LYS A 161 -17.43 -1.90 12.50
N LYS A 162 -18.72 -1.67 12.75
CA LYS A 162 -19.18 -0.54 13.58
C LYS A 162 -18.69 -0.68 15.02
N SER A 163 -18.75 -1.89 15.58
CA SER A 163 -18.26 -2.14 16.95
C SER A 163 -16.76 -1.87 17.10
N LEU A 164 -15.94 -2.15 16.08
CA LEU A 164 -14.52 -1.82 16.07
C LEU A 164 -14.29 -0.30 16.07
N LYS A 165 -15.07 0.43 15.28
CA LYS A 165 -15.02 1.91 15.26
C LYS A 165 -15.46 2.50 16.60
N ALA A 166 -16.52 1.96 17.21
CA ALA A 166 -17.01 2.40 18.51
C ALA A 166 -16.01 2.12 19.64
N LYS A 167 -15.36 0.93 19.64
CA LYS A 167 -14.29 0.61 20.60
C LYS A 167 -13.09 1.54 20.48
N LYS A 168 -12.75 1.98 19.26
CA LYS A 168 -11.72 3.02 19.06
C LYS A 168 -12.17 4.42 19.50
N ALA A 169 -13.48 4.63 19.67
CA ALA A 169 -14.09 5.91 20.05
C ALA A 169 -14.58 5.93 21.51
N THR A 170 -14.41 4.86 22.29
CA THR A 170 -14.80 4.80 23.70
C THR A 170 -13.54 4.88 24.56
N PRO A 171 -13.22 6.03 25.18
CA PRO A 171 -12.20 6.10 26.22
C PRO A 171 -12.86 5.78 27.57
N GLU A 172 -12.36 4.76 28.27
CA GLU A 172 -12.49 4.75 29.73
C GLU A 172 -11.53 5.82 30.27
N LEU A 173 -12.07 7.01 30.54
CA LEU A 173 -11.72 8.04 31.54
C LEU A 173 -12.29 9.41 31.07
N PRO A 174 -12.83 10.26 31.98
CA PRO A 174 -13.51 11.49 31.60
C PRO A 174 -12.48 12.54 31.16
N ILE A 175 -12.33 12.72 29.87
CA ILE A 175 -11.60 13.83 29.27
C ILE A 175 -12.59 14.57 28.37
N ALA A 176 -12.65 15.88 28.57
CA ALA A 176 -13.51 16.81 27.85
C ALA A 176 -13.40 16.64 26.33
N GLU A 177 -14.49 16.98 25.64
CA GLU A 177 -14.64 16.98 24.19
C GLU A 177 -13.39 17.52 23.47
N GLU A 178 -12.57 16.64 22.89
CA GLU A 178 -11.54 17.03 21.95
C GLU A 178 -12.11 17.05 20.53
N GLU A 179 -12.35 18.27 20.07
CA GLU A 179 -12.54 18.61 18.67
C GLU A 179 -11.34 18.12 17.83
N ASP A 180 -11.63 17.29 16.82
CA ASP A 180 -10.90 17.10 15.55
C ASP A 180 -9.43 17.57 15.49
N GLU A 181 -8.51 16.86 16.15
CA GLU A 181 -7.06 17.15 16.09
C GLU A 181 -6.42 16.95 14.71
N SER A 182 -7.15 16.44 13.71
CA SER A 182 -6.60 16.26 12.35
C SER A 182 -6.44 17.59 11.60
N LYS A 183 -7.12 18.66 12.03
CA LYS A 183 -6.99 20.01 11.46
C LYS A 183 -5.97 20.89 12.20
N ASN A 184 -5.54 20.53 13.41
CA ASN A 184 -4.73 21.44 14.26
C ASN A 184 -3.20 21.25 14.18
N LYS A 185 -2.69 20.16 13.60
CA LYS A 185 -1.23 19.90 13.61
C LYS A 185 -0.40 20.92 12.82
N TYR A 186 -1.00 21.58 11.82
CA TYR A 186 -0.30 22.48 10.91
C TYR A 186 -0.71 23.95 11.02
N VAL A 187 -1.56 24.32 11.99
CA VAL A 187 -2.00 25.72 12.20
C VAL A 187 -0.83 26.68 12.41
N ARG A 188 0.24 26.21 13.06
CA ARG A 188 1.48 27.00 13.25
C ARG A 188 2.19 27.39 11.94
N PHE A 189 1.86 26.72 10.83
CA PHE A 189 2.44 26.96 9.52
C PHE A 189 1.51 27.73 8.56
N GLU A 190 0.25 28.03 8.94
CA GLU A 190 -0.68 28.81 8.10
C GLU A 190 -0.15 30.22 7.80
N LYS A 191 0.65 30.78 8.71
CA LYS A 191 1.26 32.11 8.57
C LYS A 191 2.57 32.11 7.76
N TRP A 192 3.04 30.95 7.32
CA TRP A 192 4.32 30.82 6.63
C TRP A 192 4.15 30.92 5.11
N THR A 193 4.99 31.73 4.48
CA THR A 193 5.08 31.79 3.02
C THR A 193 5.88 30.60 2.46
N ARG A 194 5.63 30.24 1.20
CA ARG A 194 6.34 29.15 0.50
C ARG A 194 7.87 29.24 0.62
N PRO A 195 8.53 30.40 0.45
CA PRO A 195 9.98 30.51 0.64
C PRO A 195 10.44 30.23 2.08
N GLN A 196 9.66 30.62 3.09
CA GLN A 196 9.99 30.38 4.50
C GLN A 196 9.90 28.90 4.83
N LEU A 197 8.90 28.19 4.30
CA LEU A 197 8.79 26.74 4.45
C LEU A 197 9.96 26.02 3.81
N CYS A 198 10.32 26.39 2.57
CA CYS A 198 11.47 25.81 1.88
C CYS A 198 12.78 26.04 2.64
N LYS A 199 13.01 27.24 3.17
CA LYS A 199 14.20 27.53 3.99
C LYS A 199 14.25 26.66 5.24
N LYS A 200 13.14 26.49 5.94
CA LYS A 200 13.10 25.67 7.16
C LYS A 200 13.26 24.17 6.88
N ILE A 201 12.82 23.69 5.72
CA ILE A 201 13.08 22.30 5.29
C ILE A 201 14.59 22.08 5.15
N VAL A 202 15.29 22.98 4.47
CA VAL A 202 16.76 22.88 4.29
C VAL A 202 17.49 22.94 5.63
N GLU A 203 17.10 23.85 6.53
CA GLU A 203 17.67 23.91 7.89
C GLU A 203 17.44 22.59 8.66
N LEU A 204 16.26 21.99 8.56
CA LEU A 204 15.95 20.71 9.22
C LEU A 204 16.73 19.53 8.62
N GLU A 205 16.98 19.55 7.30
CA GLU A 205 17.81 18.54 6.63
C GLU A 205 19.26 18.61 7.13
N GLU A 206 19.80 19.81 7.34
CA GLU A 206 21.12 20.04 7.92
C GLU A 206 21.19 19.61 9.40
N GLU A 207 20.18 19.97 10.21
CA GLU A 207 20.05 19.52 11.59
C GLU A 207 20.00 17.98 11.69
N LEU A 208 19.29 17.33 10.76
CA LEU A 208 19.18 15.87 10.69
C LEU A 208 20.52 15.22 10.31
N ALA A 209 21.23 15.77 9.32
CA ALA A 209 22.56 15.29 8.94
C ALA A 209 23.54 15.36 10.12
N ASN A 210 23.58 16.50 10.82
CA ASN A 210 24.43 16.68 12.00
C ASN A 210 24.08 15.69 13.14
N ALA A 211 22.78 15.45 13.37
CA ALA A 211 22.35 14.48 14.38
C ALA A 211 22.74 13.05 14.00
N CYS A 212 22.66 12.69 12.72
CA CYS A 212 23.12 11.38 12.22
C CYS A 212 24.63 11.19 12.44
N GLU A 213 25.46 12.19 12.12
CA GLU A 213 26.91 12.12 12.36
C GLU A 213 27.23 11.94 13.85
N GLN A 214 26.57 12.68 14.74
CA GLN A 214 26.75 12.52 16.19
C GLN A 214 26.38 11.10 16.66
N ILE A 215 25.27 10.55 16.17
CA ILE A 215 24.86 9.17 16.51
C ILE A 215 25.92 8.15 16.05
N GLU A 216 26.50 8.33 14.87
CA GLU A 216 27.58 7.47 14.38
C GLU A 216 28.84 7.57 15.24
N GLU A 217 29.23 8.78 15.64
CA GLU A 217 30.34 8.97 16.58
C GLU A 217 30.09 8.29 17.93
N TYR A 218 28.89 8.44 18.51
CA TYR A 218 28.55 7.80 19.77
C TYR A 218 28.58 6.27 19.65
N LYS A 219 28.04 5.71 18.56
CA LYS A 219 28.11 4.27 18.29
C LYS A 219 29.54 3.78 18.11
N ALA A 220 30.41 4.56 17.47
CA ALA A 220 31.81 4.22 17.32
C ALA A 220 32.57 4.25 18.66
N LYS A 221 32.28 5.23 19.52
CA LYS A 221 32.84 5.32 20.88
C LYS A 221 32.35 4.16 21.77
N GLU A 222 31.07 3.83 21.71
CA GLU A 222 30.48 2.70 22.43
C GLU A 222 31.10 1.37 21.97
N LYS A 223 31.27 1.17 20.66
CA LYS A 223 31.93 -0.02 20.12
C LYS A 223 33.37 -0.16 20.61
N LYS A 224 34.16 0.93 20.61
CA LYS A 224 35.53 0.93 21.14
C LYS A 224 35.56 0.62 22.64
N ALA A 225 34.65 1.19 23.42
CA ALA A 225 34.55 0.90 24.86
C ALA A 225 34.22 -0.57 25.13
N ILE A 226 33.35 -1.19 24.32
CA ILE A 226 33.03 -2.62 24.40
C ILE A 226 34.25 -3.47 24.01
N GLU A 227 34.99 -3.10 22.97
CA GLU A 227 36.20 -3.80 22.53
C GLU A 227 37.34 -3.70 23.56
N GLU A 228 37.53 -2.54 24.21
CA GLU A 228 38.50 -2.35 25.28
C GLU A 228 38.13 -3.15 26.54
N GLN A 229 36.86 -3.14 26.96
CA GLN A 229 36.38 -3.96 28.08
C GLN A 229 36.51 -5.47 27.79
N ALA A 230 36.28 -5.89 26.55
CA ALA A 230 36.46 -7.29 26.13
C ALA A 230 37.94 -7.70 26.14
N ALA A 231 38.85 -6.80 25.75
CA ALA A 231 40.29 -7.04 25.78
C ALA A 231 40.84 -7.13 27.21
N GLU A 232 40.33 -6.29 28.12
CA GLU A 232 40.74 -6.26 29.53
C GLU A 232 40.28 -7.55 30.27
N ALA A 233 39.07 -8.03 29.97
CA ALA A 233 38.54 -9.30 30.49
C ALA A 233 39.31 -10.54 30.02
N PHE A 234 39.96 -10.48 28.84
CA PHE A 234 40.75 -11.59 28.29
C PHE A 234 42.21 -11.62 28.79
N SER A 235 42.68 -10.58 29.48
CA SER A 235 44.06 -10.49 30.00
C SER A 235 44.25 -11.04 31.42
N LEU A 236 43.17 -11.46 32.10
CA LEU A 236 43.27 -11.99 33.47
C LEU A 236 43.97 -13.37 33.49
N PRO A 237 44.99 -13.59 34.36
CA PRO A 237 45.74 -14.85 34.39
C PRO A 237 44.87 -16.02 34.84
N LYS A 238 44.93 -17.14 34.10
CA LYS A 238 44.32 -18.42 34.50
C LYS A 238 44.98 -18.96 35.78
N ILE A 239 44.35 -18.72 36.94
CA ILE A 239 44.68 -19.43 38.18
C ILE A 239 44.02 -20.81 38.12
N GLY A 240 44.82 -21.88 38.14
CA GLY A 240 44.28 -23.24 38.24
C GLY A 240 45.27 -24.37 37.99
N LYS A 241 46.33 -24.50 38.81
CA LYS A 241 47.03 -25.80 38.92
C LYS A 241 46.24 -26.69 39.88
N SER A 242 45.67 -27.75 39.29
CA SER A 242 45.04 -28.91 39.93
C SER A 242 45.88 -29.48 41.09
N LYS A 243 45.26 -29.60 42.28
CA LYS A 243 45.79 -30.39 43.41
C LYS A 243 45.54 -31.88 43.13
N LYS A 244 46.62 -32.66 43.01
CA LYS A 244 46.56 -34.14 43.06
C LYS A 244 46.14 -34.58 44.47
N LEU A 245 44.96 -35.19 44.58
CA LEU A 245 44.60 -36.06 45.70
C LEU A 245 45.35 -37.39 45.53
N LYS A 246 46.27 -37.70 46.46
CA LYS A 246 46.84 -39.04 46.60
C LYS A 246 45.88 -39.90 47.42
N ALA A 247 45.47 -41.03 46.85
CA ALA A 247 44.79 -42.10 47.56
C ALA A 247 45.78 -42.83 48.49
N ILE A 248 45.31 -43.18 49.68
CA ILE A 248 45.98 -44.03 50.65
C ILE A 248 45.55 -45.48 50.36
N VAL A 249 46.51 -46.34 49.99
CA VAL A 249 46.67 -47.74 50.45
C VAL A 249 48.17 -48.05 50.40
#